data_AF-A0A939I5W7-F1
#
_entry.id   AF-A0A939I5W7-F1
#
_cell.length_a   1.000
_cell.length_b   1.000
_cell.length_c   1.000
_cell.angle_alpha   90.00
_cell.angle_beta   90.00
_cell.angle_gamma   90.00
#
_symmetry.space_group_name_H-M   'P 1'
#
loop_
_entity.id
_entity.type
_entity.pdbx_description
1 polymer ?
#
loop_
_entity_poly.entity_id
_entity_poly.type
_entity_poly.pdbx_seq_one_letter_code
_entity_poly.pdbx_strand_id
1 'polypeptide(L)'
;MPEALKPETPTPAEVIPGGVVNPATPPAITEQPATPALAGSQESAAPKPVEPDYRALYEKMQADLDTARERGQEAGVEADELRAQVAQLQEQVLRDRIAAEYALPPVLAALVQGSDEAAVRQHAEQLAVVAAPKPVLGAGGLTPHSEPDPYKGLAEKLRQRRYGI
;
A
#
# COMPACT_ATOMS: atom_id res chain seq x y z
N MET A 1 -29.25 -10.48 -46.73
CA MET A 1 -28.34 -10.82 -47.84
C MET A 1 -27.87 -9.50 -48.46
N PRO A 2 -26.59 -9.33 -48.83
CA PRO A 2 -25.44 -9.03 -47.97
C PRO A 2 -24.66 -7.78 -48.47
N GLU A 3 -23.84 -7.16 -47.62
CA GLU A 3 -22.54 -6.51 -47.97
C GLU A 3 -21.92 -5.96 -46.67
N ALA A 4 -21.09 -6.73 -45.96
CA ALA A 4 -19.63 -6.87 -46.16
C ALA A 4 -18.83 -5.61 -45.77
N LEU A 5 -18.74 -5.32 -44.46
CA LEU A 5 -17.71 -4.43 -43.92
C LEU A 5 -16.40 -5.23 -43.75
N LYS A 6 -15.42 -4.97 -44.62
CA LYS A 6 -14.01 -5.33 -44.44
C LYS A 6 -13.25 -4.15 -43.81
N PRO A 7 -12.11 -4.41 -43.13
CA PRO A 7 -11.55 -3.53 -42.12
C PRO A 7 -10.63 -2.46 -42.72
N GLU A 8 -10.83 -1.21 -42.36
CA GLU A 8 -9.83 -0.15 -42.56
C GLU A 8 -9.18 0.16 -41.22
N THR A 9 -7.92 -0.23 -41.11
CA THR A 9 -6.94 0.28 -40.14
C THR A 9 -6.60 1.73 -40.48
N PRO A 10 -6.84 2.71 -39.61
CA PRO A 10 -6.11 3.97 -39.66
C PRO A 10 -4.84 3.88 -38.80
N THR A 11 -3.73 4.03 -39.50
CA THR A 11 -2.42 4.60 -39.15
C THR A 11 -2.36 5.41 -37.85
N PRO A 12 -1.29 5.27 -37.05
CA PRO A 12 -0.72 6.41 -36.36
C PRO A 12 0.70 6.66 -36.88
N ALA A 13 0.82 7.61 -37.80
CA ALA A 13 2.03 8.40 -37.91
C ALA A 13 1.99 9.43 -36.77
N GLU A 14 2.29 8.98 -35.55
CA GLU A 14 2.48 9.85 -34.41
C GLU A 14 3.89 9.62 -33.87
N VAL A 15 4.72 10.64 -34.08
CA VAL A 15 6.11 10.70 -33.66
C VAL A 15 6.13 10.79 -32.14
N ILE A 16 6.39 9.66 -31.47
CA ILE A 16 6.68 9.62 -30.04
C ILE A 16 8.19 9.90 -29.88
N PRO A 17 8.61 10.93 -29.14
CA PRO A 17 10.02 11.21 -28.88
C PRO A 17 10.50 10.23 -27.80
N GLY A 18 11.02 9.08 -28.25
CA GLY A 18 11.49 8.05 -27.36
C GLY A 18 11.95 6.85 -28.16
N GLY A 19 13.22 6.86 -28.56
CA GLY A 19 13.82 5.84 -29.40
C GLY A 19 13.68 4.44 -28.81
N VAL A 20 12.77 3.65 -29.37
CA VAL A 20 12.81 2.19 -29.28
C VAL A 20 12.69 1.68 -30.70
N VAL A 21 13.81 1.28 -31.28
CA VAL A 21 13.87 0.74 -32.64
C VAL A 21 13.37 -0.70 -32.58
N ASN A 22 12.36 -0.99 -33.39
CA ASN A 22 11.77 -2.32 -33.55
C ASN A 22 12.79 -3.25 -34.24
N PRO A 23 13.13 -4.44 -33.71
CA PRO A 23 14.25 -5.27 -34.20
C PRO A 23 13.94 -6.11 -35.46
N ALA A 24 12.96 -5.71 -36.27
CA ALA A 24 12.44 -6.54 -37.38
C ALA A 24 12.57 -5.89 -38.77
N THR A 25 13.57 -5.03 -38.99
CA THR A 25 13.87 -4.47 -40.33
C THR A 25 15.17 -5.08 -40.86
N PRO A 26 15.15 -5.88 -41.95
CA PRO A 26 16.37 -6.32 -42.60
C PRO A 26 17.11 -5.11 -43.20
N PRO A 27 18.45 -5.03 -43.10
CA PRO A 27 19.18 -3.91 -43.69
C PRO A 27 19.07 -3.95 -45.22
N ALA A 28 18.67 -2.82 -45.79
CA ALA A 28 18.66 -2.61 -47.24
C ALA A 28 20.10 -2.75 -47.78
N ILE A 29 20.29 -3.76 -48.62
CA ILE A 29 21.49 -3.96 -49.43
C ILE A 29 21.58 -2.79 -50.41
N THR A 30 22.59 -1.94 -50.25
CA THR A 30 22.99 -0.99 -51.31
C THR A 30 24.20 -1.58 -52.00
N GLU A 31 23.98 -2.15 -53.19
CA GLU A 31 25.02 -2.54 -54.12
C GLU A 31 25.76 -1.29 -54.61
N GLN A 32 27.09 -1.28 -54.52
CA GLN A 32 27.95 -0.33 -55.22
C GLN A 32 29.07 -1.12 -55.92
N PRO A 33 29.21 -1.02 -57.26
CA PRO A 33 30.14 -1.88 -58.00
C PRO A 33 31.58 -1.34 -58.01
N ALA A 34 32.49 -2.31 -57.85
CA ALA A 34 33.90 -2.42 -58.22
C ALA A 34 34.74 -1.20 -58.65
N THR A 35 35.91 -1.08 -58.03
CA THR A 35 37.20 -0.89 -58.74
C THR A 35 38.31 -1.66 -58.01
N PRO A 36 39.14 -2.48 -58.70
CA PRO A 36 40.27 -3.17 -58.10
C PRO A 36 41.56 -2.35 -58.28
N ALA A 37 42.33 -2.14 -57.21
CA ALA A 37 43.70 -1.66 -57.34
C ALA A 37 44.60 -2.17 -56.20
N LEU A 38 45.49 -3.08 -56.61
CA LEU A 38 46.84 -3.34 -56.10
C LEU A 38 47.09 -3.54 -54.59
N ALA A 39 47.41 -4.79 -54.26
CA ALA A 39 48.68 -5.21 -53.66
C ALA A 39 49.25 -4.35 -52.52
N GLY A 40 48.82 -4.69 -51.31
CA GLY A 40 49.63 -4.57 -50.10
C GLY A 40 49.53 -5.88 -49.34
N SER A 41 50.44 -6.82 -49.60
CA SER A 41 50.67 -7.97 -48.72
C SER A 41 51.23 -7.45 -47.39
N GLN A 42 50.36 -6.94 -46.52
CA GLN A 42 50.60 -6.96 -45.09
C GLN A 42 50.09 -8.29 -44.59
N GLU A 43 51.02 -9.20 -44.42
CA GLU A 43 50.89 -10.39 -43.59
C GLU A 43 50.56 -9.93 -42.16
N SER A 44 49.27 -9.66 -41.93
CA SER A 44 48.72 -9.54 -40.60
C SER A 44 48.96 -10.90 -39.96
N ALA A 45 49.95 -10.99 -39.08
CA ALA A 45 50.08 -12.09 -38.17
C ALA A 45 48.71 -12.27 -37.50
N ALA A 46 47.98 -13.29 -37.92
CA ALA A 46 46.68 -13.59 -37.36
C ALA A 46 46.88 -13.73 -35.85
N PRO A 47 46.19 -12.91 -35.01
CA PRO A 47 46.25 -13.14 -33.58
C PRO A 47 45.77 -14.57 -33.36
N LYS A 48 46.64 -15.42 -32.81
CA LYS A 48 46.27 -16.79 -32.44
C LYS A 48 44.98 -16.69 -31.62
N PRO A 49 43.93 -17.47 -31.94
CA PRO A 49 42.74 -17.47 -31.12
C PRO A 49 43.17 -17.85 -29.71
N VAL A 50 43.05 -16.91 -28.77
CA VAL A 50 43.25 -17.19 -27.35
C VAL A 50 42.12 -18.14 -27.00
N GLU A 51 42.44 -19.40 -26.76
CA GLU A 51 41.47 -20.37 -26.25
C GLU A 51 40.86 -19.75 -24.99
N PRO A 52 39.53 -19.58 -24.92
CA PRO A 52 38.92 -18.99 -23.75
C PRO A 52 39.25 -19.89 -22.55
N ASP A 53 39.71 -19.29 -21.46
CA ASP A 53 39.93 -20.01 -20.21
C ASP A 53 38.56 -20.49 -19.66
N TYR A 54 38.13 -21.66 -20.11
CA TYR A 54 36.83 -22.25 -19.75
C TYR A 54 36.67 -22.39 -18.24
N ARG A 55 37.76 -22.66 -17.53
CA ARG A 55 37.77 -22.71 -16.07
C ARG A 55 37.37 -21.37 -15.44
N ALA A 56 37.93 -20.26 -15.93
CA ALA A 56 37.57 -18.93 -15.45
C ALA A 56 36.10 -18.59 -15.77
N LEU A 57 35.58 -19.05 -16.92
CA LEU A 57 34.17 -18.92 -17.26
C LEU A 57 33.27 -19.72 -16.29
N TYR A 58 33.64 -20.95 -15.94
CA TYR A 58 32.90 -21.75 -14.96
C TYR A 58 32.93 -21.13 -13.55
N GLU A 59 34.09 -20.67 -13.09
CA GLU A 59 34.23 -19.99 -11.80
C GLU A 59 33.41 -18.70 -11.75
N LYS A 60 33.39 -17.92 -12.84
CA LYS A 60 32.53 -16.74 -12.96
C LYS A 60 31.05 -17.09 -12.89
N MET A 61 30.61 -18.13 -13.60
CA MET A 61 29.21 -18.55 -13.57
C MET A 61 28.78 -19.08 -12.21
N GLN A 62 29.66 -19.77 -11.49
CA GLN A 62 29.40 -20.18 -10.10
C GLN A 62 29.23 -18.95 -9.20
N ALA A 63 30.13 -17.98 -9.28
CA ALA A 63 30.01 -16.74 -8.51
C ALA A 63 28.72 -15.97 -8.84
N ASP A 64 28.32 -15.90 -10.10
CA ASP A 64 27.07 -15.25 -10.52
C ASP A 64 25.83 -15.99 -9.95
N LEU A 65 25.85 -17.33 -9.91
CA LEU A 65 24.77 -18.12 -9.31
C LEU A 65 24.70 -17.93 -7.80
N ASP A 66 25.84 -17.90 -7.11
CA ASP A 66 25.87 -17.68 -5.66
C ASP A 66 25.40 -16.26 -5.31
N THR A 67 25.84 -15.25 -6.08
CA THR A 67 25.34 -13.88 -5.92
C THR A 67 23.83 -13.79 -6.21
N ALA A 68 23.32 -14.53 -7.20
CA ALA A 68 21.88 -14.58 -7.49
C ALA A 68 21.09 -15.26 -6.37
N ARG A 69 21.65 -16.30 -5.73
CA ARG A 69 21.03 -16.95 -4.56
C ARG A 69 20.99 -16.03 -3.35
N GLU A 70 22.08 -15.32 -3.06
CA GLU A 70 22.15 -14.35 -1.97
C GLU A 70 21.08 -13.26 -2.16
N ARG A 71 21.02 -12.64 -3.35
CA ARG A 71 19.96 -11.67 -3.68
C ARG A 71 18.55 -12.25 -3.57
N GLY A 72 18.38 -13.51 -3.95
CA GLY A 72 17.10 -14.21 -3.82
C GLY A 72 16.67 -14.43 -2.37
N GLN A 73 17.64 -14.70 -1.48
CA GLN A 73 17.38 -14.83 -0.05
C GLN A 73 17.03 -13.48 0.58
N GLU A 74 17.79 -12.43 0.26
CA GLU A 74 17.53 -11.06 0.72
C GLU A 74 16.13 -10.59 0.29
N ALA A 75 15.80 -10.74 -0.99
CA ALA A 75 14.47 -10.41 -1.51
C ALA A 75 13.35 -11.24 -0.87
N GLY A 76 13.62 -12.50 -0.51
CA GLY A 76 12.68 -13.35 0.22
C GLY A 76 12.39 -12.83 1.62
N VAL A 77 13.43 -12.44 2.37
CA VAL A 77 13.29 -11.84 3.70
C VAL A 77 12.53 -10.52 3.63
N GLU A 78 12.89 -9.64 2.69
CA GLU A 78 12.17 -8.38 2.49
C GLU A 78 10.68 -8.60 2.15
N ALA A 79 10.38 -9.59 1.30
CA ALA A 79 8.99 -9.92 0.96
C ALA A 79 8.21 -10.42 2.18
N ASP A 80 8.82 -11.22 3.05
CA ASP A 80 8.18 -11.71 4.27
C ASP A 80 8.00 -10.61 5.33
N GLU A 81 8.97 -9.70 5.45
CA GLU A 81 8.83 -8.50 6.28
C GLU A 81 7.70 -7.59 5.80
N LEU A 82 7.60 -7.35 4.49
CA LEU A 82 6.52 -6.56 3.90
C LEU A 82 5.15 -7.23 4.11
N ARG A 83 5.06 -8.56 4.00
CA ARG A 83 3.83 -9.30 4.31
C ARG A 83 3.44 -9.15 5.78
N ALA A 84 4.41 -9.22 6.69
CA ALA A 84 4.16 -9.02 8.11
C ALA A 84 3.66 -7.58 8.41
N GLN A 85 4.25 -6.57 7.77
CA GLN A 85 3.80 -5.18 7.89
C GLN A 85 2.38 -4.97 7.36
N VAL A 86 2.05 -5.58 6.21
CA VAL A 86 0.69 -5.52 5.64
C VAL A 86 -0.32 -6.18 6.59
N ALA A 87 0.01 -7.33 7.17
CA ALA A 87 -0.86 -8.00 8.14
C ALA A 87 -1.09 -7.12 9.39
N GLN A 88 -0.03 -6.49 9.91
CA GLN A 88 -0.14 -5.57 11.05
C GLN A 88 -1.01 -4.35 10.74
N LEU A 89 -0.87 -3.76 9.55
CA LEU A 89 -1.70 -2.62 9.13
C LEU A 89 -3.16 -3.02 8.95
N GLN A 90 -3.43 -4.21 8.41
CA GLN A 90 -4.79 -4.73 8.29
C GLN A 90 -5.45 -4.90 9.66
N GLU A 91 -4.72 -5.45 10.64
CA GLU A 91 -5.21 -5.54 12.03
C GLU A 91 -5.50 -4.17 12.63
N GLN A 92 -4.60 -3.19 12.43
CA GLN A 92 -4.80 -1.83 12.94
C GLN A 92 -6.04 -1.17 12.33
N VAL A 93 -6.22 -1.27 11.01
CA VAL A 93 -7.41 -0.73 10.32
C VAL A 93 -8.70 -1.39 10.82
N LEU A 94 -8.69 -2.70 11.08
CA LEU A 94 -9.84 -3.39 11.66
C LEU A 94 -10.16 -2.86 13.06
N ARG A 95 -9.15 -2.69 13.92
CA ARG A 95 -9.32 -2.14 15.27
C ARG A 95 -9.84 -0.70 15.24
N ASP A 96 -9.28 0.15 14.38
CA ASP A 96 -9.68 1.55 14.24
C ASP A 96 -11.10 1.69 13.69
N ARG A 97 -11.47 0.88 12.70
CA ARG A 97 -12.83 0.86 12.15
C ARG A 97 -13.85 0.48 13.23
N ILE A 98 -13.59 -0.59 13.97
CA ILE A 98 -14.49 -1.04 15.04
C ILE A 98 -14.51 0.00 16.16
N ALA A 99 -13.37 0.58 16.52
CA ALA A 99 -13.33 1.63 17.53
C ALA A 99 -14.17 2.85 17.15
N ALA A 100 -14.16 3.23 15.86
CA ALA A 100 -15.01 4.28 15.32
C ALA A 100 -16.50 3.91 15.35
N GLU A 101 -16.86 2.65 15.07
CA GLU A 101 -18.24 2.14 15.17
C GLU A 101 -18.81 2.30 16.59
N TYR A 102 -17.98 2.11 17.63
CA TYR A 102 -18.36 2.28 19.05
C TYR A 102 -18.08 3.68 19.62
N ALA A 103 -17.70 4.66 18.78
CA ALA A 103 -17.37 6.02 19.19
C ALA A 103 -16.32 6.11 20.32
N LEU A 104 -15.35 5.21 20.32
CA LEU A 104 -14.30 5.15 21.33
C LEU A 104 -13.33 6.34 21.18
N PRO A 105 -12.91 6.98 22.28
CA PRO A 105 -11.82 7.95 22.27
C PRO A 105 -10.53 7.33 21.71
N PRO A 106 -9.66 8.12 21.05
CA PRO A 106 -8.45 7.61 20.37
C PRO A 106 -7.49 6.87 21.33
N VAL A 107 -7.47 7.28 22.60
CA VAL A 107 -6.66 6.62 23.64
C VAL A 107 -7.15 5.20 23.93
N LEU A 108 -8.47 4.99 23.92
CA LEU A 108 -9.06 3.66 24.15
C LEU A 108 -9.10 2.81 22.89
N ALA A 109 -9.23 3.44 21.72
CA ALA A 109 -9.09 2.77 20.42
C ALA A 109 -7.74 2.06 20.29
N ALA A 110 -6.64 2.72 20.70
CA ALA A 110 -5.30 2.14 20.70
C ALA A 110 -5.12 0.94 21.66
N LEU A 111 -6.02 0.79 22.64
CA LEU A 111 -6.00 -0.31 23.62
C LEU A 111 -6.91 -1.48 23.20
N VAL A 112 -7.63 -1.38 22.07
CA VAL A 112 -8.47 -2.47 21.61
C VAL A 112 -7.59 -3.67 21.21
N GLN A 113 -7.83 -4.82 21.82
CA GLN A 113 -7.08 -6.05 21.56
C GLN A 113 -7.95 -7.08 20.82
N GLY A 114 -7.30 -7.90 20.00
CA GLY A 114 -7.94 -9.01 19.28
C GLY A 114 -7.32 -9.23 17.90
N SER A 115 -7.33 -10.50 17.47
CA SER A 115 -6.97 -10.93 16.12
C SER A 115 -8.18 -11.02 15.19
N ASP A 116 -9.37 -11.31 15.74
CA ASP A 116 -10.61 -11.52 14.99
C ASP A 116 -11.61 -10.40 15.22
N GLU A 117 -12.43 -10.13 14.21
CA GLU A 117 -13.48 -9.09 14.24
C GLU A 117 -14.41 -9.25 15.45
N ALA A 118 -14.79 -10.48 15.80
CA ALA A 118 -15.64 -10.76 16.95
C ALA A 118 -14.98 -10.43 18.30
N ALA A 119 -13.68 -10.75 18.45
CA ALA A 119 -12.93 -10.45 19.67
C ALA A 119 -12.72 -8.94 19.84
N VAL A 120 -12.38 -8.26 18.74
CA VAL A 120 -12.20 -6.80 18.70
C VAL A 120 -13.50 -6.07 19.04
N ARG A 121 -14.65 -6.52 18.52
CA ARG A 121 -15.97 -5.96 18.89
C ARG A 121 -16.30 -6.14 20.37
N GLN A 122 -16.13 -7.33 20.92
CA GLN A 122 -16.41 -7.58 22.34
C GLN A 122 -15.54 -6.72 23.25
N HIS A 123 -14.25 -6.58 22.93
CA HIS A 123 -13.35 -5.73 23.70
C HIS A 123 -13.68 -4.24 23.53
N ALA A 124 -14.03 -3.81 22.32
CA ALA A 124 -14.49 -2.44 22.07
C ALA A 124 -15.77 -2.10 22.83
N GLU A 125 -16.74 -3.02 22.90
CA GLU A 125 -17.95 -2.86 23.70
C GLU A 125 -17.64 -2.68 25.20
N GLN A 126 -16.75 -3.51 25.74
CA GLN A 126 -16.32 -3.40 27.14
C GLN A 126 -15.65 -2.05 27.42
N LEU A 127 -14.78 -1.60 26.51
CA LEU A 127 -14.15 -0.29 26.62
C LEU A 127 -15.16 0.85 26.47
N ALA A 128 -16.17 0.70 25.61
CA ALA A 128 -17.19 1.74 25.40
C ALA A 128 -18.05 1.94 26.65
N VAL A 129 -18.36 0.87 27.38
CA VAL A 129 -19.06 0.96 28.69
C VAL A 129 -18.24 1.74 29.71
N VAL A 130 -16.91 1.57 29.72
CA VAL A 130 -16.00 2.30 30.62
C VAL A 130 -15.83 3.75 30.16
N ALA A 131 -15.79 3.98 28.85
CA ALA A 131 -15.62 5.29 28.24
C ALA A 131 -16.87 6.17 28.34
N ALA A 132 -18.04 5.54 28.46
CA ALA A 132 -19.32 6.24 28.50
C ALA A 132 -19.26 7.32 29.59
N PRO A 133 -19.46 8.61 29.24
CA PRO A 133 -19.47 9.66 30.24
C PRO A 133 -20.54 9.31 31.26
N LYS A 134 -20.15 9.19 32.53
CA LYS A 134 -21.09 8.95 33.63
C LYS A 134 -22.25 9.92 33.45
N PRO A 135 -23.51 9.45 33.39
CA PRO A 135 -24.62 10.35 33.29
C PRO A 135 -24.50 11.30 34.48
N VAL A 136 -24.40 12.59 34.18
CA VAL A 136 -24.53 13.64 35.19
C VAL A 136 -25.97 13.51 35.67
N LEU A 137 -26.18 12.63 36.67
CA LEU A 137 -27.39 12.54 37.45
C LEU A 137 -27.75 13.98 37.79
N GLY A 138 -28.89 14.40 37.26
CA GLY A 138 -29.15 15.80 36.93
C GLY A 138 -28.90 16.76 38.08
N ALA A 139 -28.83 18.04 37.72
CA ALA A 139 -28.85 19.20 38.60
C ALA A 139 -30.15 19.31 39.46
N GLY A 140 -30.63 18.19 40.02
CA GLY A 140 -31.72 18.09 40.96
C GLY A 140 -31.18 17.70 42.32
N GLY A 141 -30.48 18.62 42.99
CA GLY A 141 -30.35 18.70 44.46
C GLY A 141 -29.95 17.44 45.26
N LEU A 142 -29.45 16.38 44.62
CA LEU A 142 -29.07 15.12 45.25
C LEU A 142 -27.55 14.98 45.42
N THR A 143 -26.77 15.98 45.00
CA THR A 143 -25.38 16.10 45.45
C THR A 143 -25.39 16.58 46.91
N PRO A 144 -24.74 15.86 47.85
CA PRO A 144 -24.78 16.19 49.29
C PRO A 144 -24.13 17.54 49.66
N HIS A 145 -23.65 18.29 48.67
CA HIS A 145 -23.03 19.62 48.81
C HIS A 145 -23.72 20.70 47.97
N SER A 146 -24.85 20.41 47.32
CA SER A 146 -25.67 21.43 46.66
C SER A 146 -26.36 22.25 47.75
N GLU A 147 -26.09 23.56 47.80
CA GLU A 147 -26.94 24.48 48.56
C GLU A 147 -28.40 24.30 48.12
N PRO A 148 -29.36 24.24 49.06
CA PRO A 148 -30.76 24.18 48.72
C PRO A 148 -31.14 25.47 47.98
N ASP A 149 -31.64 25.32 46.75
CA ASP A 149 -32.11 26.43 45.92
C ASP A 149 -33.03 27.37 46.74
N PRO A 150 -32.60 28.63 46.99
CA PRO A 150 -33.24 29.52 47.95
C PRO A 150 -34.68 29.90 47.56
N TYR A 151 -35.08 29.63 46.31
CA TYR A 151 -36.40 29.99 45.78
C TYR A 151 -37.41 28.84 45.80
N LYS A 152 -37.01 27.61 46.14
CA LYS A 152 -37.95 26.46 46.24
C LYS A 152 -39.09 26.73 47.22
N GLY A 153 -38.80 27.30 48.38
CA GLY A 153 -39.82 27.67 49.37
C GLY A 153 -40.70 28.86 48.97
N LEU A 154 -40.26 29.68 48.01
CA LEU A 154 -41.03 30.82 47.50
C LEU A 154 -42.09 30.35 46.50
N ALA A 155 -41.75 29.38 45.64
CA ALA A 155 -42.67 28.79 44.68
C ALA A 155 -43.82 28.03 45.36
N GLU A 156 -43.55 27.34 46.47
CA GLU A 156 -44.59 26.66 47.27
C GLU A 156 -45.51 27.68 47.97
N LYS A 157 -44.96 28.74 48.57
CA LYS A 157 -45.75 29.81 49.19
C LYS A 157 -46.64 30.55 48.18
N LEU A 158 -46.17 30.75 46.95
CA LEU A 158 -46.95 31.36 45.88
C LEU A 158 -48.07 30.42 45.39
N ARG A 159 -47.81 29.11 45.32
CA ARG A 159 -48.84 28.10 45.03
C ARG A 159 -49.90 28.04 46.12
N GLN A 160 -49.51 28.05 47.39
CA GLN A 160 -50.44 28.09 48.53
C GLN A 160 -51.31 29.36 48.50
N ARG A 161 -50.73 30.53 48.20
CA ARG A 161 -51.54 31.76 48.02
C ARG A 161 -52.47 31.71 46.82
N ARG A 162 -52.06 31.08 45.73
CA ARG A 162 -52.83 31.03 44.48
C ARG A 162 -53.95 29.98 44.52
N TYR A 163 -53.74 28.88 45.24
CA TYR A 163 -54.63 27.72 45.24
C TYR A 163 -55.25 27.38 46.60
N GLY A 164 -54.89 28.07 47.69
CA GLY A 164 -55.63 28.04 48.96
C GLY A 164 -55.86 26.65 49.56
N ILE A 165 -54.85 25.77 49.49
CA ILE A 165 -54.79 24.50 50.26
C ILE A 165 -53.76 24.67 51.37
#